data_AF-A0A1R3K7Y0-F1
#
_entry.id   AF-A0A1R3K7Y0-F1
#
_cell.length_a   1.000
_cell.length_b   1.000
_cell.length_c   1.000
_cell.angle_alpha   90.00
_cell.angle_beta   90.00
_cell.angle_gamma   90.00
#
_symmetry.space_group_name_H-M   'P 1'
#
loop_
_entity.id
_entity.type
_entity.pdbx_description
1 polymer ?
#
loop_
_entity_poly.entity_id
_entity_poly.type
_entity_poly.pdbx_seq_one_letter_code
_entity_poly.pdbx_strand_id
1 'polypeptide(L)'
;MSIVAKETIEVIAQSIGINNLSSDAALALAPDVEYRMREIMQEAVKCMRHSRRNILTTDDVDGALSLRNVEPVYGFASGGPLQFKRAVGHRDLFYIDDKDVDLKDVIEAPIPKAPLDTTVVCHWLAIEGVQPAIPENAPVEVIAAPPNGKTNDKKDELPVDIKLPVKHVLSRELQLYFDKITELTVRNSDSALFKEALVSLSTDSGLHPLVPYFTFFISDEVSRGLNDYSLLFALMRVVRSLLQNPHIHIEPYLHQLMPSVVTCLVSKKLGNRIADNHWELRDFTAKLVALICKR
;
A
#
# COMPACT_ATOMS: atom_id res chain seq x y z
N MET A 1 -37.32 24.20 6.83
CA MET A 1 -37.61 24.26 8.27
C MET A 1 -36.32 23.97 9.00
N SER A 2 -35.93 24.83 9.93
CA SER A 2 -34.70 24.64 10.73
C SER A 2 -34.86 23.43 11.64
N ILE A 3 -33.75 22.73 11.91
CA ILE A 3 -33.72 21.62 12.87
C ILE A 3 -33.72 22.16 14.31
N VAL A 4 -33.27 23.41 14.51
CA VAL A 4 -33.24 24.08 15.82
C VAL A 4 -34.67 24.45 16.22
N ALA A 5 -35.08 23.98 17.40
CA ALA A 5 -36.40 24.29 17.93
C ALA A 5 -36.48 25.76 18.39
N LYS A 6 -37.60 26.44 18.14
CA LYS A 6 -37.83 27.80 18.65
C LYS A 6 -37.70 27.88 20.18
N GLU A 7 -38.08 26.81 20.87
CA GLU A 7 -38.04 26.69 22.33
C GLU A 7 -36.62 26.85 22.87
N THR A 8 -35.59 26.36 22.17
CA THR A 8 -34.20 26.51 22.65
C THR A 8 -33.75 27.96 22.65
N ILE A 9 -34.24 28.77 21.70
CA ILE A 9 -33.90 30.20 21.60
C ILE A 9 -34.65 30.99 22.68
N GLU A 10 -35.91 30.65 22.93
CA GLU A 10 -36.70 31.25 24.01
C GLU A 10 -36.08 30.98 25.39
N VAL A 11 -35.60 29.75 25.63
CA VAL A 11 -34.90 29.38 26.87
C VAL A 11 -33.59 30.17 27.04
N ILE A 12 -32.82 30.35 25.97
CA ILE A 12 -31.60 31.18 26.02
C ILE A 12 -31.96 32.64 26.30
N ALA A 13 -33.02 33.18 25.68
CA ALA A 13 -33.47 34.55 25.94
C ALA A 13 -33.89 34.75 27.41
N GLN A 14 -34.60 33.78 28.00
CA GLN A 14 -34.96 33.78 29.42
C GLN A 14 -33.73 33.73 30.33
N SER A 15 -32.67 32.99 29.96
CA SER A 15 -31.42 32.94 30.73
C SER A 15 -30.70 34.29 30.81
N ILE A 16 -30.91 35.15 29.80
CA ILE A 16 -30.38 36.53 29.75
C ILE A 16 -31.32 37.53 30.47
N GLY A 17 -32.52 37.08 30.87
CA GLY A 17 -33.53 37.91 31.55
C GLY A 17 -34.57 38.54 30.61
N ILE A 18 -34.64 38.10 29.36
CA ILE A 18 -35.66 38.53 28.39
C ILE A 18 -36.84 37.56 28.45
N ASN A 19 -37.87 37.92 29.23
CA ASN A 19 -38.99 37.03 29.51
C ASN A 19 -40.00 36.90 28.35
N ASN A 20 -40.14 37.92 27.50
CA ASN A 20 -41.12 37.97 26.42
C ASN A 20 -40.44 38.24 25.06
N LEU A 21 -39.80 37.21 24.49
CA LEU A 21 -39.35 37.25 23.09
C LEU A 21 -40.54 36.95 22.16
N SER A 22 -40.69 37.67 21.06
CA SER A 22 -41.74 37.35 20.07
C SER A 22 -41.42 36.03 19.36
N SER A 23 -42.44 35.19 19.17
CA SER A 23 -42.29 33.90 18.49
C SER A 23 -41.75 34.03 17.06
N ASP A 24 -42.08 35.13 16.40
CA ASP A 24 -41.62 35.42 15.04
C ASP A 24 -40.12 35.74 15.00
N ALA A 25 -39.59 36.42 16.02
CA ALA A 25 -38.16 36.68 16.15
C ALA A 25 -37.38 35.39 16.43
N ALA A 26 -37.91 34.51 17.31
CA ALA A 26 -37.30 33.20 17.57
C ALA A 26 -37.27 32.32 16.31
N LEU A 27 -38.36 32.31 15.52
CA LEU A 27 -38.44 31.59 14.25
C LEU A 27 -37.49 32.14 13.18
N ALA A 28 -37.25 33.45 13.16
CA ALA A 28 -36.30 34.08 12.23
C ALA A 28 -34.84 33.84 12.61
N LEU A 29 -34.54 33.73 13.92
CA LEU A 29 -33.17 33.53 14.41
C LEU A 29 -32.68 32.07 14.27
N ALA A 30 -33.57 31.09 14.43
CA ALA A 30 -33.25 29.67 14.30
C ALA A 30 -32.47 29.29 13.01
N PRO A 31 -32.90 29.68 11.80
CA PRO A 31 -32.16 29.35 10.58
C PRO A 31 -30.79 30.04 10.49
N ASP A 32 -30.61 31.23 11.07
CA ASP A 32 -29.31 31.93 11.06
C ASP A 32 -28.30 31.23 11.98
N VAL A 33 -28.73 30.81 13.17
CA VAL A 33 -27.91 30.00 14.09
C VAL A 33 -27.51 28.68 13.43
N GLU A 34 -28.45 28.00 12.78
CA GLU A 34 -28.16 26.76 12.06
C GLU A 34 -27.17 26.99 10.91
N TYR A 35 -27.29 28.09 10.18
CA TYR A 35 -26.36 28.45 9.12
C TYR A 35 -24.94 28.62 9.67
N ARG A 36 -24.78 29.37 10.78
CA ARG A 36 -23.48 29.56 11.45
C ARG A 36 -22.90 28.26 11.97
N MET A 37 -23.72 27.40 12.57
CA MET A 37 -23.28 26.07 13.02
C MET A 37 -22.78 25.22 11.84
N ARG A 38 -23.51 25.18 10.72
CA ARG A 38 -23.11 24.44 9.53
C ARG A 38 -21.82 25.00 8.92
N GLU A 39 -21.65 26.32 8.92
CA GLU A 39 -20.46 27.00 8.44
C GLU A 39 -19.20 26.57 9.22
N ILE A 40 -19.27 26.58 10.56
CA ILE A 40 -18.18 26.12 11.43
C ILE A 40 -17.90 24.63 11.22
N MET A 41 -18.95 23.80 11.14
CA MET A 41 -18.80 22.35 10.92
C MET A 41 -18.15 22.03 9.57
N GLN A 42 -18.47 22.78 8.51
CA GLN A 42 -17.84 22.58 7.21
C GLN A 42 -16.33 22.86 7.26
N GLU A 43 -15.89 23.81 8.06
CA GLU A 43 -14.48 24.14 8.22
C GLU A 43 -13.75 23.15 9.11
N ALA A 44 -14.41 22.67 10.17
CA ALA A 44 -13.87 21.62 11.01
C ALA A 44 -13.65 20.33 10.19
N VAL A 45 -14.57 19.99 9.27
CA VAL A 45 -14.40 18.85 8.34
C VAL A 45 -13.23 19.07 7.38
N LYS A 46 -12.95 20.32 6.95
CA LYS A 46 -11.76 20.62 6.14
C LYS A 46 -10.49 20.39 6.95
N CYS A 47 -10.42 20.88 8.18
CA CYS A 47 -9.30 20.66 9.10
C CYS A 47 -9.05 19.16 9.33
N MET A 48 -10.11 18.40 9.59
CA MET A 48 -10.05 16.94 9.77
C MET A 48 -9.46 16.23 8.53
N ARG A 49 -9.91 16.60 7.33
CA ARG A 49 -9.39 16.02 6.07
C ARG A 49 -7.93 16.38 5.84
N HIS A 50 -7.52 17.62 6.14
CA HIS A 50 -6.12 18.02 6.07
C HIS A 50 -5.24 17.27 7.08
N SER A 51 -5.79 16.90 8.23
CA SER A 51 -5.15 16.04 9.24
C SER A 51 -5.11 14.55 8.87
N ARG A 52 -5.64 14.15 7.70
CA ARG A 52 -5.74 12.74 7.23
C ARG A 52 -6.49 11.81 8.19
N ARG A 53 -7.48 12.35 8.91
CA ARG A 53 -8.34 11.59 9.83
C ARG A 53 -9.76 11.49 9.26
N ASN A 54 -10.48 10.45 9.68
CA ASN A 54 -11.90 10.25 9.33
C ASN A 54 -12.85 10.53 10.50
N ILE A 55 -12.31 10.80 11.69
CA ILE A 55 -13.06 11.10 12.91
C ILE A 55 -12.80 12.57 13.23
N LEU A 56 -13.87 13.34 13.39
CA LEU A 56 -13.81 14.74 13.78
C LEU A 56 -13.46 14.84 15.27
N THR A 57 -12.43 15.60 15.59
CA THR A 57 -12.00 15.86 16.98
C THR A 57 -12.31 17.29 17.40
N THR A 58 -12.30 17.56 18.70
CA THR A 58 -12.49 18.91 19.27
C THR A 58 -11.46 19.90 18.72
N ASP A 59 -10.21 19.47 18.55
CA ASP A 59 -9.12 20.27 17.99
C ASP A 59 -9.43 20.76 16.56
N ASP A 60 -10.15 19.95 15.76
CA ASP A 60 -10.53 20.36 14.40
C ASP A 60 -11.60 21.47 14.44
N VAL A 61 -12.47 21.47 15.45
CA VAL A 61 -13.48 22.52 15.68
C VAL A 61 -12.83 23.78 16.23
N ASP A 62 -11.88 23.66 17.16
CA ASP A 62 -11.12 24.80 17.67
C ASP A 62 -10.29 25.47 16.57
N GLY A 63 -9.71 24.67 15.67
CA GLY A 63 -9.09 25.14 14.44
C GLY A 63 -10.08 25.93 13.57
N ALA A 64 -11.31 25.44 13.39
CA ALA A 64 -12.34 26.15 12.63
C ALA A 64 -12.79 27.46 13.30
N LEU A 65 -12.94 27.49 14.63
CA LEU A 65 -13.31 28.69 15.38
C LEU A 65 -12.24 29.78 15.25
N SER A 66 -10.97 29.40 15.38
CA SER A 66 -9.84 30.33 15.22
C SER A 66 -9.77 30.90 13.80
N LEU A 67 -10.01 30.09 12.77
CA LEU A 67 -10.06 30.54 11.37
C LEU A 67 -11.17 31.56 11.11
N ARG A 68 -12.29 31.46 11.85
CA ARG A 68 -13.43 32.37 11.76
C ARG A 68 -13.38 33.56 12.70
N ASN A 69 -12.29 33.71 13.46
CA ASN A 69 -12.14 34.73 14.50
C ASN A 69 -13.29 34.67 15.53
N VAL A 70 -13.80 33.47 15.81
CA VAL A 70 -14.75 33.23 16.90
C VAL A 70 -13.95 32.93 18.17
N GLU A 71 -14.46 33.37 19.31
CA GLU A 71 -13.84 33.09 20.61
C GLU A 71 -13.73 31.58 20.84
N PRO A 72 -12.56 31.07 21.29
CA PRO A 72 -12.36 29.66 21.53
C PRO A 72 -13.19 29.18 22.71
N VAL A 73 -13.74 27.96 22.61
CA VAL A 73 -14.56 27.37 23.67
C VAL A 73 -13.69 26.45 24.52
N TYR A 74 -13.41 26.86 25.75
CA TYR A 74 -12.58 26.09 26.68
C TYR A 74 -13.37 24.98 27.40
N GLY A 75 -12.65 23.95 27.87
CA GLY A 75 -13.21 22.89 28.72
C GLY A 75 -13.42 21.54 28.02
N PHE A 76 -13.12 21.42 26.73
CA PHE A 76 -13.33 20.20 25.94
C PHE A 76 -12.08 19.30 25.76
N ALA A 77 -11.00 19.59 26.49
CA ALA A 77 -9.74 18.83 26.42
C ALA A 77 -9.72 17.57 27.31
N SER A 78 -10.75 17.35 28.13
CA SER A 78 -10.82 16.18 29.01
C SER A 78 -11.13 14.92 28.19
N GLY A 79 -10.36 13.85 28.38
CA GLY A 79 -10.53 12.58 27.66
C GLY A 79 -11.79 11.79 28.06
N GLY A 80 -12.56 12.28 29.03
CA GLY A 80 -13.80 11.64 29.49
C GLY A 80 -15.02 12.02 28.63
N PRO A 81 -15.94 11.09 28.35
CA PRO A 81 -17.18 11.42 27.67
C PRO A 81 -18.07 12.30 28.56
N LEU A 82 -18.63 13.37 27.98
CA LEU A 82 -19.65 14.20 28.63
C LEU A 82 -20.91 13.35 28.92
N GLN A 83 -21.35 13.33 30.19
CA GLN A 83 -22.54 12.61 30.62
C GLN A 83 -23.74 13.56 30.71
N PHE A 84 -24.62 13.52 29.71
CA PHE A 84 -25.89 14.23 29.74
C PHE A 84 -26.90 13.45 30.58
N LYS A 85 -27.39 14.04 31.67
CA LYS A 85 -28.46 13.48 32.50
C LYS A 85 -29.74 14.26 32.30
N ARG A 86 -30.87 13.54 32.28
CA ARG A 86 -32.21 14.15 32.18
C ARG A 86 -32.62 14.70 33.54
N ALA A 87 -33.17 15.91 33.56
CA ALA A 87 -33.71 16.52 34.77
C ALA A 87 -34.93 15.76 35.28
N VAL A 88 -35.06 15.63 36.61
CA VAL A 88 -36.20 14.95 37.22
C VAL A 88 -37.44 15.82 37.06
N GLY A 89 -38.49 15.29 36.42
CA GLY A 89 -39.77 15.98 36.23
C GLY A 89 -39.99 16.61 34.84
N HIS A 90 -38.95 16.72 34.01
CA HIS A 90 -39.06 17.25 32.64
C HIS A 90 -38.50 16.26 31.62
N ARG A 91 -39.23 16.03 30.51
CA ARG A 91 -38.83 15.05 29.48
C ARG A 91 -37.72 15.56 28.56
N ASP A 92 -37.70 16.87 28.33
CA ASP A 92 -36.90 17.49 27.27
C ASP A 92 -35.74 18.33 27.81
N LEU A 93 -35.55 18.35 29.14
CA LEU A 93 -34.49 19.10 29.80
C LEU A 93 -33.33 18.17 30.20
N PHE A 94 -32.14 18.47 29.70
CA PHE A 94 -30.90 17.76 30.00
C PHE A 94 -29.91 18.73 30.65
N TYR A 95 -29.11 18.22 31.58
CA TYR A 95 -28.00 18.95 32.19
C TYR A 95 -26.73 18.07 32.15
N ILE A 96 -25.59 18.72 32.29
CA ILE A 96 -24.28 18.05 32.34
C ILE A 96 -24.03 17.67 33.81
N ASP A 97 -23.77 16.38 34.06
CA ASP A 97 -23.45 15.89 35.41
C ASP A 97 -21.98 16.19 35.75
N ASP A 98 -21.74 17.39 36.28
CA ASP A 98 -20.43 17.77 36.79
C ASP A 98 -20.33 17.40 38.27
N LYS A 99 -19.44 16.45 38.57
CA LYS A 99 -19.13 16.06 39.96
C LYS A 99 -17.98 16.91 40.47
N ASP A 100 -18.17 17.49 41.63
CA ASP A 100 -17.08 18.15 42.36
C ASP A 100 -16.02 17.11 42.73
N VAL A 101 -14.76 17.42 42.43
CA VAL A 101 -13.59 16.58 42.74
C VAL A 101 -12.70 17.34 43.70
N ASP A 102 -12.23 16.66 44.75
CA ASP A 102 -11.30 17.26 45.70
C ASP A 102 -9.93 17.48 45.06
N LEU A 103 -9.34 18.64 45.31
CA LEU A 103 -8.05 19.03 44.72
C LEU A 103 -6.92 18.07 45.11
N LYS A 104 -7.02 17.44 46.29
CA LYS A 104 -6.05 16.45 46.78
C LYS A 104 -6.03 15.21 45.90
N ASP A 105 -7.19 14.72 45.50
CA ASP A 105 -7.34 13.54 44.65
C ASP A 105 -6.73 13.76 43.27
N VAL A 106 -6.80 15.00 42.75
CA VAL A 106 -6.18 15.38 41.47
C VAL A 106 -4.65 15.41 41.57
N ILE A 107 -4.10 15.88 42.69
CA ILE A 107 -2.65 15.95 42.91
C ILE A 107 -2.05 14.56 43.14
N GLU A 108 -2.78 13.69 43.84
CA GLU A 108 -2.36 12.31 44.12
C GLU A 108 -2.61 11.34 42.95
N ALA A 109 -3.30 11.80 41.90
CA ALA A 109 -3.59 10.97 40.72
C ALA A 109 -2.30 10.49 40.04
N PRO A 110 -2.20 9.19 39.70
CA PRO A 110 -1.02 8.64 39.06
C PRO A 110 -0.87 9.20 37.63
N ILE A 111 0.37 9.49 37.25
CA ILE A 111 0.71 9.97 35.91
C ILE A 111 0.38 8.85 34.89
N PRO A 112 -0.29 9.16 33.76
CA PRO A 112 -0.56 8.17 32.73
C PRO A 112 0.74 7.64 32.11
N LYS A 113 0.72 6.37 31.69
CA LYS A 113 1.86 5.77 31.00
C LYS A 113 2.04 6.42 29.63
N ALA A 114 3.26 6.83 29.32
CA ALA A 114 3.59 7.35 28.02
C ALA A 114 3.49 6.25 26.94
N PRO A 115 2.95 6.55 25.76
CA PRO A 115 3.01 5.62 24.63
C PRO A 115 4.46 5.42 24.16
N LEU A 116 4.70 4.35 23.42
CA LEU A 116 5.98 4.10 22.76
C LEU A 116 6.19 5.10 21.61
N ASP A 117 7.46 5.37 21.29
CA ASP A 117 7.83 6.21 20.15
C ASP A 117 7.40 5.60 18.81
N THR A 118 7.10 6.47 17.85
CA THR A 118 6.66 6.08 16.52
C THR A 118 7.79 5.46 15.71
N THR A 119 7.64 4.19 15.32
CA THR A 119 8.59 3.49 14.43
C THR A 119 7.91 3.03 13.14
N VAL A 120 8.64 3.05 12.01
CA VAL A 120 8.14 2.55 10.72
C VAL A 120 8.59 1.10 10.51
N VAL A 121 7.63 0.22 10.21
CA VAL A 121 7.89 -1.18 9.86
C VAL A 121 7.48 -1.40 8.41
N CYS A 122 8.43 -1.84 7.58
CA CYS A 122 8.22 -2.10 6.16
C CYS A 122 7.96 -3.60 5.92
N HIS A 123 6.98 -3.91 5.08
CA HIS A 123 6.71 -5.26 4.60
C HIS A 123 6.25 -5.22 3.13
N TRP A 124 6.29 -6.37 2.46
CA TRP A 124 5.80 -6.50 1.09
C TRP A 124 4.27 -6.60 1.09
N LEU A 125 3.60 -5.57 0.58
CA LEU A 125 2.15 -5.60 0.38
C LEU A 125 1.77 -6.44 -0.84
N ALA A 126 2.54 -6.38 -1.92
CA ALA A 126 2.28 -7.15 -3.14
C ALA A 126 3.59 -7.46 -3.88
N ILE A 127 3.66 -8.66 -4.47
CA ILE A 127 4.71 -9.09 -5.39
C ILE A 127 4.00 -9.49 -6.68
N GLU A 128 4.34 -8.86 -7.81
CA GLU A 128 3.70 -9.11 -9.11
C GLU A 128 2.15 -8.97 -9.08
N GLY A 129 1.64 -8.05 -8.27
CA GLY A 129 0.20 -7.82 -8.10
C GLY A 129 -0.52 -8.84 -7.21
N VAL A 130 0.19 -9.83 -6.65
CA VAL A 130 -0.35 -10.80 -5.70
C VAL A 130 0.10 -10.43 -4.28
N GLN A 131 -0.85 -10.37 -3.35
CA GLN A 131 -0.57 -10.12 -1.94
C GLN A 131 0.02 -11.39 -1.29
N PRO A 132 1.24 -11.35 -0.73
CA PRO A 132 1.80 -12.50 -0.03
C PRO A 132 1.08 -12.72 1.31
N ALA A 133 0.89 -13.98 1.69
CA ALA A 133 0.24 -14.38 2.95
C ALA A 133 1.18 -14.24 4.15
N ILE A 134 1.52 -13.01 4.51
CA ILE A 134 2.32 -12.65 5.69
C ILE A 134 1.35 -12.17 6.79
N PRO A 135 1.58 -12.42 8.09
CA PRO A 135 0.70 -11.96 9.17
C PRO A 135 0.28 -10.48 9.13
N GLU A 136 1.11 -9.58 8.59
CA GLU A 136 0.80 -8.15 8.44
C GLU A 136 -0.21 -7.86 7.31
N ASN A 137 -0.34 -8.77 6.34
CA ASN A 137 -1.24 -8.64 5.20
C ASN A 137 -2.61 -9.26 5.53
N ALA A 138 -3.66 -8.45 5.48
CA ALA A 138 -5.02 -8.94 5.66
C ALA A 138 -5.40 -9.93 4.54
N PRO A 139 -6.04 -11.08 4.84
CA PRO A 139 -6.55 -11.97 3.82
C PRO A 139 -7.64 -11.26 3.00
N VAL A 140 -7.65 -11.50 1.69
CA VAL A 140 -8.52 -10.83 0.70
C VAL A 140 -10.01 -10.89 1.07
N GLU A 141 -10.42 -11.94 1.79
CA GLU A 141 -11.78 -12.14 2.30
C GLU A 141 -12.25 -11.07 3.29
N VAL A 142 -11.32 -10.39 3.97
CA VAL A 142 -11.62 -9.34 4.98
C VAL A 142 -11.70 -7.95 4.35
N ILE A 143 -11.08 -7.75 3.17
CA ILE A 143 -11.09 -6.48 2.43
C ILE A 143 -12.37 -6.35 1.59
N ALA A 144 -12.92 -7.48 1.12
CA ALA A 144 -14.25 -7.49 0.54
C ALA A 144 -15.28 -7.09 1.62
N ALA A 145 -16.13 -6.10 1.29
CA ALA A 145 -17.25 -5.73 2.16
C ALA A 145 -18.01 -6.98 2.62
N PRO A 146 -18.50 -7.03 3.88
CA PRO A 146 -19.15 -8.23 4.39
C PRO A 146 -20.23 -8.68 3.40
N PRO A 147 -20.13 -9.91 2.85
CA PRO A 147 -21.18 -10.44 2.01
C PRO A 147 -22.42 -10.57 2.89
N ASN A 148 -23.49 -9.88 2.51
CA ASN A 148 -24.82 -10.17 3.02
C ASN A 148 -25.15 -11.63 2.67
N GLY A 149 -24.91 -12.56 3.60
CA GLY A 149 -25.34 -13.95 3.47
C GLY A 149 -24.23 -14.97 3.69
N LYS A 150 -24.45 -15.80 4.72
CA LYS A 150 -23.76 -17.03 5.12
C LYS A 150 -23.24 -17.87 3.95
N THR A 151 -22.02 -18.41 4.09
CA THR A 151 -21.78 -19.87 4.23
C THR A 151 -20.34 -20.12 4.68
N ASN A 152 -20.21 -20.93 5.73
CA ASN A 152 -18.98 -21.57 6.19
C ASN A 152 -18.49 -22.58 5.15
N ASP A 153 -17.18 -22.62 4.89
CA ASP A 153 -16.40 -23.87 4.80
C ASP A 153 -14.90 -23.54 4.86
N LYS A 154 -14.29 -23.78 6.02
CA LYS A 154 -12.83 -23.79 6.19
C LYS A 154 -12.34 -25.20 5.88
N LYS A 155 -11.51 -25.35 4.85
CA LYS A 155 -10.61 -26.50 4.71
C LYS A 155 -9.17 -26.05 4.86
N ASP A 156 -8.46 -26.74 5.75
CA ASP A 156 -7.04 -26.63 6.01
C ASP A 156 -6.21 -26.97 4.76
N GLU A 157 -5.37 -26.04 4.31
CA GLU A 157 -4.19 -26.35 3.49
C GLU A 157 -2.98 -25.52 3.94
N LEU A 158 -1.96 -26.21 4.47
CA LEU A 158 -0.56 -25.82 4.49
C LEU A 158 0.14 -26.53 3.31
N PRO A 159 1.35 -26.12 2.87
CA PRO A 159 1.90 -24.80 2.68
C PRO A 159 1.80 -24.37 1.20
N VAL A 160 1.80 -23.06 0.98
CA VAL A 160 1.68 -22.39 -0.33
C VAL A 160 2.70 -22.94 -1.32
N ASP A 161 2.23 -23.82 -2.19
CA ASP A 161 2.87 -24.13 -3.47
C ASP A 161 2.95 -22.80 -4.22
N ILE A 162 4.17 -22.32 -4.52
CA ILE A 162 4.38 -21.19 -5.43
C ILE A 162 4.05 -21.69 -6.84
N LYS A 163 2.79 -22.06 -7.06
CA LYS A 163 2.22 -22.21 -8.39
C LYS A 163 2.02 -20.79 -8.88
N LEU A 164 2.91 -20.32 -9.75
CA LEU A 164 2.83 -19.06 -10.47
C LEU A 164 1.36 -18.81 -10.89
N PRO A 165 0.61 -17.94 -10.17
CA PRO A 165 -0.85 -17.98 -10.18
C PRO A 165 -1.43 -17.08 -11.27
N VAL A 166 -0.77 -16.98 -12.41
CA VAL A 166 -1.30 -16.26 -13.57
C VAL A 166 -0.81 -16.99 -14.82
N LYS A 167 -1.75 -17.57 -15.59
CA LYS A 167 -1.50 -17.76 -17.02
C LYS A 167 -1.24 -16.36 -17.55
N HIS A 168 0.02 -15.96 -17.74
CA HIS A 168 0.31 -14.59 -18.17
C HIS A 168 -0.54 -14.32 -19.41
N VAL A 169 -1.37 -13.28 -19.34
CA VAL A 169 -2.12 -12.79 -20.48
C VAL A 169 -1.11 -12.11 -21.39
N LEU A 170 -0.33 -12.93 -22.07
CA LEU A 170 0.70 -12.45 -22.96
C LEU A 170 0.03 -12.02 -24.24
N SER A 171 0.18 -10.75 -24.61
CA SER A 171 -0.28 -10.26 -25.91
C SER A 171 0.35 -11.09 -27.03
N ARG A 172 -0.38 -11.27 -28.14
CA ARG A 172 0.13 -11.94 -29.34
C ARG A 172 1.46 -11.31 -29.82
N GLU A 173 1.60 -10.00 -29.65
CA GLU A 173 2.82 -9.27 -30.02
C GLU A 173 4.02 -9.62 -29.12
N LEU A 174 3.77 -9.77 -27.81
CA LEU A 174 4.81 -10.17 -26.86
C LEU A 174 5.23 -11.64 -27.05
N GLN A 175 4.30 -12.50 -27.44
CA GLN A 175 4.61 -13.88 -27.85
C GLN A 175 5.50 -13.89 -29.09
N LEU A 176 5.13 -13.16 -30.14
CA LEU A 176 5.94 -13.05 -31.35
C LEU A 176 7.33 -12.45 -31.07
N TYR A 177 7.42 -11.49 -30.14
CA TYR A 177 8.69 -10.93 -29.70
C TYR A 177 9.56 -11.99 -29.00
N PHE A 178 8.98 -12.75 -28.07
CA PHE A 178 9.66 -13.84 -27.38
C PHE A 178 10.12 -14.94 -28.35
N ASP A 179 9.26 -15.40 -29.25
CA ASP A 179 9.57 -16.41 -30.26
C ASP A 179 10.72 -15.93 -31.18
N LYS A 180 10.70 -14.66 -31.57
CA LYS A 180 11.76 -14.09 -32.41
C LYS A 180 13.10 -14.00 -31.67
N ILE A 181 13.11 -13.66 -30.39
CA ILE A 181 14.35 -13.63 -29.59
C ILE A 181 14.88 -15.04 -29.37
N THR A 182 14.03 -15.98 -28.99
CA THR A 182 14.43 -17.38 -28.74
C THR A 182 14.95 -18.05 -30.03
N GLU A 183 14.32 -17.80 -31.18
CA GLU A 183 14.83 -18.29 -32.46
C GLU A 183 16.22 -17.70 -32.79
N LEU A 184 16.42 -16.40 -32.57
CA LEU A 184 17.71 -15.74 -32.79
C LEU A 184 18.80 -16.27 -31.86
N THR A 185 18.47 -16.57 -30.60
CA THR A 185 19.42 -17.15 -29.64
C THR A 185 19.89 -18.55 -30.03
N VAL A 186 18.99 -19.38 -30.59
CA VAL A 186 19.29 -20.78 -30.90
C VAL A 186 19.96 -20.93 -32.28
N ARG A 187 19.51 -20.16 -33.28
CA ARG A 187 19.94 -20.35 -34.68
C ARG A 187 21.09 -19.44 -35.11
N ASN A 188 21.18 -18.21 -34.59
CA ASN A 188 22.03 -17.15 -35.15
C ASN A 188 22.76 -16.33 -34.06
N SER A 189 23.55 -16.99 -33.21
CA SER A 189 24.25 -16.40 -32.06
C SER A 189 25.24 -15.26 -32.38
N ASP A 190 25.72 -15.16 -33.63
CA ASP A 190 26.72 -14.17 -34.06
C ASP A 190 26.17 -13.12 -35.05
N SER A 191 24.87 -13.13 -35.34
CA SER A 191 24.26 -12.17 -36.27
C SER A 191 24.23 -10.75 -35.70
N ALA A 192 24.34 -9.74 -36.58
CA ALA A 192 24.11 -8.34 -36.22
C ALA A 192 22.71 -8.13 -35.60
N LEU A 193 21.71 -8.89 -36.09
CA LEU A 193 20.35 -8.86 -35.57
C LEU A 193 20.27 -9.33 -34.11
N PHE A 194 21.13 -10.26 -33.69
CA PHE A 194 21.18 -10.70 -32.30
C PHE A 194 21.74 -9.60 -31.39
N LYS A 195 22.73 -8.83 -31.86
CA LYS A 195 23.25 -7.68 -31.09
C LYS A 195 22.21 -6.58 -30.94
N GLU A 196 21.44 -6.28 -31.98
CA GLU A 196 20.33 -5.33 -31.92
C GLU A 196 19.22 -5.81 -30.98
N ALA A 197 18.89 -7.11 -31.00
CA ALA A 197 17.93 -7.71 -30.08
C ALA A 197 18.39 -7.62 -28.61
N LEU A 198 19.68 -7.79 -28.34
CA LEU A 198 20.23 -7.62 -26.99
C LEU A 198 20.15 -6.18 -26.50
N VAL A 199 20.37 -5.20 -27.39
CA VAL A 199 20.21 -3.78 -27.05
C VAL A 199 18.75 -3.48 -26.74
N SER A 200 17.81 -3.94 -27.58
CA SER A 200 16.36 -3.85 -27.33
C SER A 200 15.99 -4.45 -25.96
N LEU A 201 16.49 -5.64 -25.62
CA LEU A 201 16.21 -6.26 -24.31
C LEU A 201 16.75 -5.44 -23.12
N SER A 202 17.84 -4.69 -23.31
CA SER A 202 18.43 -3.82 -22.28
C SER A 202 17.71 -2.48 -22.11
N THR A 203 17.06 -1.97 -23.17
CA THR A 203 16.45 -0.63 -23.18
C THR A 203 14.93 -0.66 -23.02
N ASP A 204 14.27 -1.73 -23.46
CA ASP A 204 12.83 -1.73 -23.63
C ASP A 204 12.10 -1.84 -22.28
N SER A 205 11.14 -0.94 -22.09
CA SER A 205 10.21 -0.91 -20.96
C SER A 205 8.95 -1.72 -21.30
N GLY A 206 8.54 -2.64 -20.43
CA GLY A 206 7.32 -3.45 -20.64
C GLY A 206 7.56 -4.95 -20.85
N LEU A 207 8.82 -5.39 -20.78
CA LEU A 207 9.19 -6.81 -20.88
C LEU A 207 9.01 -7.57 -19.56
N HIS A 208 8.54 -6.91 -18.51
CA HIS A 208 8.36 -7.51 -17.19
C HIS A 208 7.51 -8.80 -17.19
N PRO A 209 6.38 -8.91 -17.92
CA PRO A 209 5.61 -10.15 -18.01
C PRO A 209 6.35 -11.30 -18.71
N LEU A 210 7.42 -11.01 -19.48
CA LEU A 210 8.21 -12.02 -20.19
C LEU A 210 9.37 -12.58 -19.36
N VAL A 211 9.75 -11.92 -18.26
CA VAL A 211 10.91 -12.30 -17.43
C VAL A 211 10.81 -13.74 -16.89
N PRO A 212 9.65 -14.22 -16.39
CA PRO A 212 9.52 -15.61 -15.95
C PRO A 212 9.75 -16.61 -17.09
N TYR A 213 9.29 -16.28 -18.29
CA TYR A 213 9.47 -17.13 -19.47
C TYR A 213 10.92 -17.16 -19.93
N PHE A 214 11.60 -16.01 -19.94
CA PHE A 214 13.03 -15.94 -20.25
C PHE A 214 13.87 -16.69 -19.23
N THR A 215 13.60 -16.54 -17.93
CA THR A 215 14.36 -17.24 -16.88
C THR A 215 14.15 -18.76 -16.94
N PHE A 216 12.93 -19.21 -17.20
CA PHE A 216 12.65 -20.64 -17.44
C PHE A 216 13.35 -21.16 -18.70
N PHE A 217 13.23 -20.45 -19.83
CA PHE A 217 13.91 -20.79 -21.09
C PHE A 217 15.42 -20.89 -20.91
N ILE A 218 16.04 -19.91 -20.25
CA ILE A 218 17.49 -19.91 -19.97
C ILE A 218 17.85 -21.13 -19.11
N SER A 219 17.07 -21.46 -18.07
CA SER A 219 17.37 -22.61 -17.21
C SER A 219 17.27 -23.96 -17.92
N ASP A 220 16.30 -24.12 -18.83
CA ASP A 220 16.08 -25.33 -19.61
C ASP A 220 17.16 -25.50 -20.69
N GLU A 221 17.46 -24.42 -21.44
CA GLU A 221 18.48 -24.43 -22.49
C GLU A 221 19.89 -24.58 -21.93
N VAL A 222 20.20 -24.00 -20.76
CA VAL A 222 21.49 -24.25 -20.09
C VAL A 222 21.62 -25.72 -19.66
N SER A 223 20.53 -26.34 -19.22
CA SER A 223 20.53 -27.75 -18.78
C SER A 223 20.66 -28.72 -19.95
N ARG A 224 20.05 -28.41 -21.11
CA ARG A 224 20.11 -29.24 -22.33
C ARG A 224 21.33 -28.96 -23.21
N GLY A 225 21.78 -27.70 -23.24
CA GLY A 225 22.76 -27.15 -24.17
C GLY A 225 24.21 -27.11 -23.67
N LEU A 226 24.59 -27.94 -22.69
CA LEU A 226 25.96 -27.97 -22.14
C LEU A 226 27.05 -28.32 -23.18
N ASN A 227 26.66 -28.86 -24.33
CA ASN A 227 27.56 -29.31 -25.39
C ASN A 227 27.87 -28.23 -26.45
N ASP A 228 27.06 -27.17 -26.54
CA ASP A 228 27.21 -26.12 -27.57
C ASP A 228 27.68 -24.80 -26.94
N TYR A 229 28.94 -24.46 -27.18
CA TYR A 229 29.57 -23.24 -26.63
C TYR A 229 28.89 -21.95 -27.11
N SER A 230 28.53 -21.87 -28.39
CA SER A 230 27.94 -20.68 -29.01
C SER A 230 26.57 -20.34 -28.41
N LEU A 231 25.75 -21.35 -28.15
CA LEU A 231 24.44 -21.21 -27.51
C LEU A 231 24.60 -20.70 -26.06
N LEU A 232 25.50 -21.32 -25.30
CA LEU A 232 25.73 -20.95 -23.90
C LEU A 232 26.23 -19.51 -23.75
N PHE A 233 27.12 -19.09 -24.66
CA PHE A 233 27.61 -17.72 -24.70
C PHE A 233 26.52 -16.71 -25.11
N ALA A 234 25.64 -17.08 -26.05
CA ALA A 234 24.47 -16.27 -26.40
C ALA A 234 23.50 -16.13 -25.20
N LEU A 235 23.21 -17.21 -24.48
CA LEU A 235 22.35 -17.19 -23.28
C LEU A 235 22.93 -16.29 -22.18
N MET A 236 24.23 -16.38 -21.91
CA MET A 236 24.86 -15.49 -20.93
C MET A 236 24.81 -14.01 -21.37
N ARG A 237 24.87 -13.71 -22.68
CA ARG A 237 24.68 -12.35 -23.19
C ARG A 237 23.25 -11.85 -22.99
N VAL A 238 22.24 -12.71 -23.15
CA VAL A 238 20.83 -12.40 -22.84
C VAL A 238 20.64 -12.14 -21.35
N VAL A 239 21.25 -12.96 -20.48
CA VAL A 239 21.24 -12.73 -19.03
C VAL A 239 21.86 -11.36 -18.70
N ARG A 240 22.95 -11.00 -19.37
CA ARG A 240 23.58 -9.68 -19.19
C ARG A 240 22.65 -8.54 -19.57
N SER A 241 21.98 -8.59 -20.72
CA SER A 241 21.11 -7.51 -21.17
C SER A 241 19.89 -7.37 -20.27
N LEU A 242 19.30 -8.48 -19.81
CA LEU A 242 18.24 -8.46 -18.79
C LEU A 242 18.72 -7.78 -17.50
N LEU A 243 19.90 -8.16 -16.99
CA LEU A 243 20.49 -7.59 -15.77
C LEU A 243 20.97 -6.14 -15.92
N GLN A 244 21.11 -5.61 -17.14
CA GLN A 244 21.44 -4.21 -17.37
C GLN A 244 20.17 -3.33 -17.44
N ASN A 245 18.99 -3.92 -17.63
CA ASN A 245 17.76 -3.18 -17.77
C ASN A 245 17.32 -2.60 -16.40
N PRO A 246 17.20 -1.26 -16.26
CA PRO A 246 16.77 -0.62 -15.02
C PRO A 246 15.26 -0.77 -14.78
N HIS A 247 14.47 -1.00 -15.83
CA HIS A 247 13.01 -1.08 -15.76
C HIS A 247 12.48 -2.45 -15.34
N ILE A 248 13.38 -3.44 -15.16
CA ILE A 248 13.01 -4.81 -14.78
C ILE A 248 13.46 -5.08 -13.35
N HIS A 249 12.51 -5.45 -12.49
CA HIS A 249 12.78 -5.98 -11.17
C HIS A 249 13.06 -7.49 -11.28
N ILE A 250 14.35 -7.86 -11.23
CA ILE A 250 14.79 -9.26 -11.37
C ILE A 250 14.90 -9.95 -10.00
N GLU A 251 14.86 -9.19 -8.90
CA GLU A 251 14.99 -9.69 -7.52
C GLU A 251 14.15 -10.93 -7.23
N PRO A 252 12.85 -11.01 -7.61
CA PRO A 252 12.05 -12.20 -7.35
C PRO A 252 12.56 -13.46 -8.06
N TYR A 253 13.22 -13.32 -9.21
CA TYR A 253 13.65 -14.43 -10.07
C TYR A 253 15.14 -14.77 -9.94
N LEU A 254 15.90 -14.01 -9.14
CA LEU A 254 17.34 -14.26 -8.93
C LEU A 254 17.60 -15.68 -8.44
N HIS A 255 16.75 -16.21 -7.56
CA HIS A 255 16.89 -17.56 -7.01
C HIS A 255 16.83 -18.66 -8.09
N GLN A 256 16.07 -18.46 -9.17
CA GLN A 256 15.94 -19.41 -10.28
C GLN A 256 17.05 -19.22 -11.33
N LEU A 257 17.52 -17.98 -11.52
CA LEU A 257 18.54 -17.66 -12.51
C LEU A 257 19.96 -18.04 -12.03
N MET A 258 20.25 -17.84 -10.75
CA MET A 258 21.58 -18.06 -10.17
C MET A 258 22.11 -19.50 -10.35
N PRO A 259 21.32 -20.58 -10.12
CA PRO A 259 21.78 -21.94 -10.38
C PRO A 259 22.24 -22.16 -11.83
N SER A 260 21.53 -21.57 -12.80
CA SER A 260 21.87 -21.68 -14.22
C SER A 260 23.21 -21.00 -14.53
N VAL A 261 23.41 -19.79 -14.00
CA VAL A 261 24.66 -19.02 -14.16
C VAL A 261 25.84 -19.72 -13.47
N VAL A 262 25.65 -20.22 -12.24
CA VAL A 262 26.69 -20.94 -11.49
C VAL A 262 27.02 -22.28 -12.16
N THR A 263 26.03 -22.97 -12.73
CA THR A 263 26.26 -24.22 -13.48
C THR A 263 27.16 -23.98 -14.69
N CYS A 264 27.00 -22.85 -15.39
CA CYS A 264 27.88 -22.47 -16.50
C CYS A 264 29.32 -22.18 -16.06
N LEU A 265 29.50 -21.73 -14.81
CA LEU A 265 30.81 -21.46 -14.24
C LEU A 265 31.52 -22.76 -13.78
N VAL A 266 30.79 -23.64 -13.10
CA VAL A 266 31.36 -24.79 -12.35
C VAL A 266 31.37 -26.10 -13.16
N SER A 267 30.60 -26.18 -14.24
CA SER A 267 30.42 -27.43 -14.99
C SER A 267 31.75 -28.03 -15.51
N LYS A 268 31.82 -29.36 -15.36
CA LYS A 268 33.03 -30.17 -15.59
C LYS A 268 33.39 -30.34 -17.06
N LYS A 269 32.40 -30.28 -17.95
CA LYS A 269 32.56 -30.34 -19.41
C LYS A 269 31.62 -29.29 -20.00
N LEU A 270 32.19 -28.22 -20.54
CA LEU A 270 31.54 -27.34 -21.50
C LEU A 270 32.05 -27.77 -22.86
N GLY A 271 31.18 -27.95 -23.84
CA GLY A 271 31.59 -28.22 -25.21
C GLY A 271 32.13 -29.63 -25.50
N ASN A 272 31.96 -30.05 -26.76
CA ASN A 272 32.51 -31.31 -27.27
C ASN A 272 33.88 -31.14 -27.96
N ARG A 273 34.33 -29.90 -28.23
CA ARG A 273 35.58 -29.62 -28.94
C ARG A 273 36.65 -29.06 -28.01
N ILE A 274 37.85 -29.64 -28.07
CA ILE A 274 39.06 -29.18 -27.36
C ILE A 274 39.48 -27.75 -27.79
N ALA A 275 38.97 -27.26 -28.92
CA ALA A 275 39.27 -25.95 -29.49
C ALA A 275 38.35 -24.81 -29.03
N ASP A 276 37.37 -25.08 -28.18
CA ASP A 276 36.40 -24.07 -27.74
C ASP A 276 36.97 -23.27 -26.54
N ASN A 277 36.81 -21.95 -26.56
CA ASN A 277 37.33 -21.03 -25.54
C ASN A 277 36.48 -21.06 -24.25
N HIS A 278 36.43 -22.20 -23.57
CA HIS A 278 35.66 -22.35 -22.33
C HIS A 278 36.08 -21.39 -21.21
N TRP A 279 37.33 -20.95 -21.22
CA TRP A 279 37.86 -19.96 -20.28
C TRP A 279 37.19 -18.60 -20.44
N GLU A 280 36.93 -18.15 -21.67
CA GLU A 280 36.32 -16.85 -21.93
C GLU A 280 34.87 -16.80 -21.42
N LEU A 281 34.11 -17.88 -21.64
CA LEU A 281 32.76 -18.00 -21.11
C LEU A 281 32.75 -18.03 -19.58
N ARG A 282 33.66 -18.76 -18.94
CA ARG A 282 33.78 -18.75 -17.47
C ARG A 282 34.12 -17.37 -16.93
N ASP A 283 35.06 -16.66 -17.54
CA ASP A 283 35.41 -15.28 -17.16
C ASP A 283 34.23 -14.32 -17.36
N PHE A 284 33.47 -14.49 -18.44
CA PHE A 284 32.27 -13.70 -18.69
C PHE A 284 31.19 -13.97 -17.65
N THR A 285 30.89 -15.24 -17.37
CA THR A 285 29.93 -15.66 -16.35
C THR A 285 30.34 -15.19 -14.95
N ALA A 286 31.63 -15.25 -14.61
CA ALA A 286 32.13 -14.72 -13.33
C ALA A 286 31.90 -13.19 -13.21
N LYS A 287 32.11 -12.44 -14.30
CA LYS A 287 31.78 -11.01 -14.34
C LYS A 287 30.27 -10.75 -14.20
N LEU A 288 29.43 -11.62 -14.74
CA LEU A 288 27.97 -11.53 -14.56
C LEU A 288 27.56 -11.76 -13.12
N VAL A 289 28.11 -12.78 -12.45
CA VAL A 289 27.84 -13.03 -11.02
C VAL A 289 28.27 -11.81 -10.19
N ALA A 290 29.44 -11.23 -10.47
CA ALA A 290 29.87 -10.01 -9.80
C ALA A 290 28.94 -8.81 -10.05
N LEU A 291 28.30 -8.74 -11.21
CA LEU A 291 27.30 -7.72 -11.52
C LEU A 291 25.98 -7.97 -10.76
N ILE A 292 25.55 -9.23 -10.65
CA ILE A 292 24.37 -9.61 -9.86
C ILE A 292 24.57 -9.27 -8.39
N CYS A 293 25.73 -9.59 -7.80
CA CYS A 293 25.98 -9.33 -6.37
C CYS A 293 26.15 -7.83 -6.02
N LYS A 294 26.45 -6.98 -7.01
CA LYS A 294 26.57 -5.52 -6.81
C LYS A 294 25.23 -4.81 -6.92
N ARG A 295 24.27 -5.44 -7.59
CA ARG A 295 22.93 -4.92 -7.80
C ARG A 295 22.07 -5.34 -6.62
#